data_AF-A0A2E0AP03-F1
#
_entry.id   AF-A0A2E0AP03-F1
#
_cell.length_a   1.000
_cell.length_b   1.000
_cell.length_c   1.000
_cell.angle_alpha   90.00
_cell.angle_beta   90.00
_cell.angle_gamma   90.00
#
_symmetry.space_group_name_H-M   'P 1'
#
loop_
_entity.id
_entity.type
_entity.pdbx_description
1 polymer ?
#
loop_
_entity_poly.entity_id
_entity_poly.type
_entity_poly.pdbx_seq_one_letter_code
_entity_poly.pdbx_strand_id
1 'polypeptide(L)'
;MLINYNQGEWSCLFARFNPHGLECDRFMCTLSVQEEFDLITAKLTYLESGKTKAVSFYEPPEEMQIAEGGHWSSGPKNISLSNWVTELCLCDTNERRRAVLQHHSEGIEAITLIWEWRTSRPDLEPILPNQIQLIRLEGMLAGQATWSFENQLNCTVMQKRNSRNKNSVALSWERSAQDKKQIIRTHSEDGGLISAEKTMSYK
;
A
#
# COMPACT_ATOMS: atom_id res chain seq x y z
N MET A 1 16.23 -9.64 1.11
CA MET A 1 15.01 -9.79 0.28
C MET A 1 14.19 -8.50 0.24
N LEU A 2 13.77 -7.95 1.39
CA LEU A 2 13.08 -6.66 1.46
C LEU A 2 13.95 -5.48 0.99
N ILE A 3 15.16 -5.37 1.57
CA ILE A 3 16.02 -4.19 1.40
C ILE A 3 16.50 -4.01 -0.05
N ASN A 4 16.77 -5.10 -0.77
CA ASN A 4 17.22 -5.09 -2.17
C ASN A 4 16.33 -4.25 -3.10
N TYR A 5 15.02 -4.23 -2.83
CA TYR A 5 14.05 -3.48 -3.64
C TYR A 5 13.61 -2.18 -2.99
N ASN A 6 13.75 -2.04 -1.67
CA ASN A 6 13.16 -0.93 -0.91
C ASN A 6 14.18 0.11 -0.44
N GLN A 7 15.47 -0.21 -0.38
CA GLN A 7 16.54 0.70 0.03
C GLN A 7 16.72 1.86 -0.95
N GLY A 8 17.32 2.96 -0.49
CA GLY A 8 17.70 4.16 -1.22
C GLY A 8 16.72 5.32 -1.04
N GLU A 9 16.91 6.35 -1.87
CA GLU A 9 16.12 7.57 -1.83
C GLU A 9 14.93 7.51 -2.80
N TRP A 10 13.76 7.84 -2.28
CA TRP A 10 12.51 7.85 -3.00
C TRP A 10 11.86 9.22 -2.91
N SER A 11 11.42 9.74 -4.04
CA SER A 11 10.46 10.84 -4.09
C SER A 11 9.05 10.24 -4.00
N CYS A 12 8.16 10.89 -3.27
CA CYS A 12 6.84 10.35 -2.97
C CYS A 12 5.72 11.38 -3.17
N LEU A 13 4.63 10.97 -3.80
CA LEU A 13 3.34 11.67 -3.78
C LEU A 13 2.37 10.87 -2.90
N PHE A 14 1.82 11.52 -1.88
CA PHE A 14 0.71 10.98 -1.08
C PHE A 14 -0.59 11.63 -1.53
N ALA A 15 -1.60 10.82 -1.79
CA ALA A 15 -2.97 11.28 -2.06
C ALA A 15 -3.95 10.51 -1.18
N ARG A 16 -4.69 11.22 -0.34
CA ARG A 16 -5.66 10.65 0.60
C ARG A 16 -7.07 10.82 0.08
N PHE A 17 -7.85 9.77 0.21
CA PHE A 17 -9.26 9.68 -0.16
C PHE A 17 -10.11 9.42 1.06
N ASN A 18 -11.27 10.07 1.11
CA ASN A 18 -12.30 9.81 2.11
C ASN A 18 -13.12 8.55 1.76
N PRO A 19 -14.08 8.12 2.61
CA PRO A 19 -14.93 6.95 2.35
C PRO A 19 -15.80 7.04 1.08
N HIS A 20 -15.94 8.23 0.51
CA HIS A 20 -16.73 8.48 -0.70
C HIS A 20 -15.86 8.49 -1.98
N GLY A 21 -14.56 8.20 -1.87
CA GLY A 21 -13.66 8.21 -3.03
C GLY A 21 -13.21 9.59 -3.47
N LEU A 22 -13.47 10.63 -2.67
CA LEU A 22 -13.02 11.98 -2.97
C LEU A 22 -11.63 12.21 -2.38
N GLU A 23 -10.71 12.66 -3.22
CA GLU A 23 -9.39 13.12 -2.78
C GLU A 23 -9.57 14.31 -1.84
N CYS A 24 -9.05 14.20 -0.61
CA CYS A 24 -9.22 15.21 0.44
C CYS A 24 -7.91 15.82 0.91
N ASP A 25 -6.77 15.19 0.62
CA ASP A 25 -5.45 15.71 0.96
C ASP A 25 -4.40 15.19 -0.02
N ARG A 26 -3.37 16.00 -0.27
CA ARG A 26 -2.28 15.70 -1.19
C ARG A 26 -1.01 16.42 -0.75
N PHE A 27 0.08 15.68 -0.65
CA PHE A 27 1.38 16.26 -0.30
C PHE A 27 2.55 15.44 -0.82
N MET A 28 3.69 16.11 -0.96
CA MET A 28 4.93 15.51 -1.43
C MET A 28 5.87 15.20 -0.26
N CYS A 29 6.56 14.09 -0.35
CA CYS A 29 7.57 13.66 0.61
C CYS A 29 8.82 13.13 -0.11
N THR A 30 9.90 13.01 0.64
CA THR A 30 11.00 12.07 0.33
C THR A 30 11.05 10.98 1.38
N LEU A 31 11.41 9.77 0.96
CA LEU A 31 11.64 8.63 1.83
C LEU A 31 13.04 8.09 1.59
N SER A 32 13.86 8.12 2.63
CA SER A 32 15.16 7.46 2.67
C SER A 32 15.02 6.12 3.38
N VAL A 33 15.44 5.03 2.75
CA VAL A 33 15.52 3.71 3.38
C VAL A 33 16.96 3.23 3.32
N GLN A 34 17.60 3.06 4.47
CA GLN A 34 19.00 2.68 4.56
C GLN A 34 19.17 1.49 5.50
N GLU A 35 20.19 0.68 5.25
CA GLU A 35 20.60 -0.41 6.12
C GLU A 35 22.06 -0.19 6.50
N GLU A 36 22.32 -0.06 7.79
CA GLU A 36 23.65 0.12 8.36
C GLU A 36 23.79 -0.77 9.58
N PHE A 37 24.80 -1.65 9.60
CA PHE A 37 25.01 -2.63 10.68
C PHE A 37 23.73 -3.44 11.01
N ASP A 38 23.07 -3.96 9.98
CA ASP A 38 21.81 -4.72 10.05
C ASP A 38 20.61 -3.93 10.62
N LEU A 39 20.77 -2.62 10.87
CA LEU A 39 19.67 -1.75 11.27
C LEU A 39 19.06 -1.10 10.02
N ILE A 40 17.83 -1.47 9.70
CA ILE A 40 17.06 -0.83 8.64
C ILE A 40 16.40 0.41 9.23
N THR A 41 16.62 1.57 8.60
CA THR A 41 16.00 2.84 8.96
C THR A 41 15.22 3.40 7.78
N ALA A 42 13.93 3.67 7.99
CA ALA A 42 13.07 4.35 7.04
C ALA A 42 12.75 5.75 7.57
N LYS A 43 13.15 6.79 6.83
CA LYS A 43 13.03 8.21 7.20
C LYS A 43 12.20 8.96 6.16
N LEU A 44 10.99 9.35 6.53
CA LEU A 44 10.06 10.14 5.71
C LEU A 44 10.20 11.63 6.04
N THR A 45 10.43 12.47 5.03
CA THR A 45 10.54 13.92 5.15
C THR A 45 9.42 14.58 4.36
N TYR A 46 8.65 15.46 5.00
CA TYR A 46 7.59 16.24 4.35
C TYR A 46 8.21 17.43 3.63
N LEU A 47 7.99 17.57 2.32
CA LEU A 47 8.67 18.61 1.53
C LEU A 47 8.25 20.03 1.93
N GLU A 48 6.97 20.23 2.27
CA GLU A 48 6.44 21.54 2.61
C GLU A 48 6.99 22.08 3.94
N SER A 49 7.12 21.20 4.95
CA SER A 49 7.48 21.62 6.32
C SER A 49 8.91 21.27 6.74
N GLY A 50 9.61 20.43 5.98
CA GLY A 50 10.89 19.84 6.37
C GLY A 50 10.81 18.88 7.57
N LYS A 51 9.62 18.69 8.17
CA LYS A 51 9.43 17.76 9.29
C LYS A 51 9.76 16.35 8.84
N THR A 52 10.34 15.59 9.75
CA THR A 52 10.78 14.22 9.49
C THR A 52 10.15 13.28 10.50
N LYS A 53 9.76 12.08 10.04
CA LYS A 53 9.48 10.91 10.88
C LYS A 53 10.41 9.77 10.48
N ALA A 54 10.92 9.02 11.45
CA ALA A 54 11.76 7.87 11.19
C ALA A 54 11.33 6.67 12.03
N VAL A 55 11.50 5.48 11.47
CA VAL A 55 11.34 4.19 12.14
C VAL A 55 12.57 3.34 11.82
N SER A 56 13.07 2.63 12.81
CA SER A 56 14.20 1.73 12.66
C SER A 56 13.89 0.36 13.26
N PHE A 57 14.39 -0.70 12.63
CA PHE A 57 14.22 -2.08 13.07
C PHE A 57 15.37 -2.95 12.54
N TYR A 58 15.79 -3.94 13.32
CA TYR A 58 16.79 -4.93 12.89
C TYR A 58 16.18 -6.01 12.00
N GLU A 59 14.96 -6.42 12.35
CA GLU A 59 14.19 -7.39 11.57
C GLU A 59 12.82 -6.79 11.22
N PRO A 60 12.27 -7.10 10.04
CA PRO A 60 10.90 -6.74 9.71
C PRO A 60 9.93 -7.20 10.82
N PRO A 61 8.91 -6.40 11.19
CA PRO A 61 7.91 -6.81 12.18
C PRO A 61 7.28 -8.16 11.84
N GLU A 62 6.96 -8.98 12.86
CA GLU A 62 6.42 -10.34 12.68
C GLU A 62 5.14 -10.36 11.82
N GLU A 63 4.34 -9.30 11.94
CA GLU A 63 3.10 -9.10 11.21
C GLU A 63 3.28 -8.65 9.74
N MET A 64 4.51 -8.32 9.34
CA MET A 64 4.88 -7.95 7.99
C MET A 64 5.09 -9.21 7.14
N GLN A 65 4.42 -9.26 5.99
CA GLN A 65 4.54 -10.36 5.04
C GLN A 65 5.28 -9.86 3.81
N ILE A 66 6.48 -10.38 3.58
CA ILE A 66 7.35 -9.99 2.47
C ILE A 66 7.24 -11.06 1.38
N ALA A 67 6.92 -10.62 0.17
CA ALA A 67 6.87 -11.47 -1.01
C ALA A 67 8.11 -11.27 -1.89
N GLU A 68 8.22 -12.15 -2.89
CA GLU A 68 9.25 -12.07 -3.93
C GLU A 68 9.19 -10.70 -4.66
N GLY A 69 10.32 -10.25 -5.20
CA GLY A 69 10.40 -8.92 -5.82
C GLY A 69 10.30 -7.76 -4.82
N GLY A 70 10.40 -8.05 -3.52
CA GLY A 70 10.41 -7.06 -2.44
C GLY A 70 9.07 -6.40 -2.18
N HIS A 71 7.97 -6.94 -2.72
CA HIS A 71 6.61 -6.54 -2.37
C HIS A 71 6.34 -6.90 -0.90
N TRP A 72 5.45 -6.17 -0.24
CA TRP A 72 5.15 -6.46 1.16
C TRP A 72 3.78 -5.95 1.60
N SER A 73 3.24 -6.58 2.63
CA SER A 73 2.09 -6.08 3.37
C SER A 73 2.45 -5.96 4.85
N SER A 74 1.89 -4.95 5.51
CA SER A 74 2.03 -4.71 6.95
C SER A 74 0.69 -4.27 7.54
N GLY A 75 0.49 -4.49 8.83
CA GLY A 75 -0.77 -4.26 9.53
C GLY A 75 -0.90 -5.24 10.68
N PRO A 76 -1.96 -5.19 11.49
CA PRO A 76 -2.06 -6.04 12.67
C PRO A 76 -2.11 -7.53 12.34
N LYS A 77 -1.55 -8.35 13.23
CA LYS A 77 -1.65 -9.82 13.21
C LYS A 77 -3.07 -10.30 13.51
N ASN A 78 -3.82 -9.56 14.31
CA ASN A 78 -5.22 -9.84 14.61
C ASN A 78 -6.05 -8.58 14.38
N ILE A 79 -7.11 -8.68 13.60
CA ILE A 79 -8.09 -7.61 13.44
C ILE A 79 -9.34 -7.93 14.27
N SER A 80 -10.02 -6.91 14.80
CA SER A 80 -11.37 -7.04 15.41
C SER A 80 -12.41 -6.19 14.66
N LEU A 81 -13.62 -6.05 15.20
CA LEU A 81 -14.61 -5.08 14.67
C LEU A 81 -14.22 -3.61 14.95
N SER A 82 -13.14 -3.37 15.70
CA SER A 82 -12.55 -2.05 15.91
C SER A 82 -11.70 -1.62 14.72
N ASN A 83 -11.13 -0.42 14.78
CA ASN A 83 -10.36 0.16 13.68
C ASN A 83 -9.05 -0.59 13.46
N TRP A 84 -8.62 -0.68 12.20
CA TRP A 84 -7.31 -1.20 11.85
C TRP A 84 -6.73 -0.48 10.64
N VAL A 85 -5.42 -0.57 10.48
CA VAL A 85 -4.70 -0.03 9.33
C VAL A 85 -3.91 -1.15 8.68
N THR A 86 -3.97 -1.22 7.36
CA THR A 86 -3.13 -2.11 6.55
C THR A 86 -2.36 -1.29 5.54
N GLU A 87 -1.08 -1.58 5.37
CA GLU A 87 -0.25 -1.03 4.32
C GLU A 87 0.15 -2.12 3.34
N LEU A 88 0.02 -1.85 2.05
CA LEU A 88 0.34 -2.74 0.95
C LEU A 88 1.35 -2.06 0.04
N CYS A 89 2.37 -2.77 -0.41
CA CYS A 89 3.40 -2.25 -1.30
C CYS A 89 3.68 -3.21 -2.46
N LEU A 90 3.54 -2.68 -3.67
CA LEU A 90 4.02 -3.29 -4.90
C LEU A 90 5.28 -2.57 -5.36
N CYS A 91 6.32 -3.35 -5.64
CA CYS A 91 7.62 -2.84 -6.04
C CYS A 91 7.92 -3.08 -7.52
N ASP A 92 8.71 -2.18 -8.05
CA ASP A 92 9.55 -2.39 -9.21
C ASP A 92 10.94 -1.81 -8.94
N THR A 93 11.84 -1.99 -9.89
CA THR A 93 13.23 -1.53 -9.87
C THR A 93 13.34 -0.05 -9.54
N ASN A 94 12.52 0.80 -10.17
CA ASN A 94 12.64 2.26 -10.07
C ASN A 94 11.41 2.97 -9.49
N GLU A 95 10.34 2.23 -9.22
CA GLU A 95 9.12 2.81 -8.68
C GLU A 95 8.34 1.81 -7.84
N ARG A 96 7.53 2.34 -6.94
CA ARG A 96 6.63 1.57 -6.10
C ARG A 96 5.25 2.20 -6.10
N ARG A 97 4.27 1.39 -5.78
CA ARG A 97 2.92 1.82 -5.43
C ARG A 97 2.60 1.28 -4.06
N ARG A 98 2.22 2.16 -3.14
CA ARG A 98 1.71 1.77 -1.83
C ARG A 98 0.29 2.23 -1.63
N ALA A 99 -0.43 1.49 -0.80
CA ALA A 99 -1.74 1.87 -0.32
C ALA A 99 -1.78 1.67 1.19
N VAL A 100 -2.17 2.70 1.92
CA VAL A 100 -2.55 2.62 3.33
C VAL A 100 -4.07 2.62 3.41
N LEU A 101 -4.62 1.52 3.87
CA LEU A 101 -6.05 1.29 4.01
C LEU A 101 -6.40 1.41 5.48
N GLN A 102 -7.17 2.44 5.82
CA GLN A 102 -7.66 2.67 7.17
C GLN A 102 -9.13 2.24 7.23
N HIS A 103 -9.41 1.25 8.05
CA HIS A 103 -10.75 0.71 8.25
C HIS A 103 -11.28 1.06 9.64
N HIS A 104 -12.59 1.28 9.71
CA HIS A 104 -13.41 1.39 10.91
C HIS A 104 -14.40 0.22 10.97
N SER A 105 -15.18 0.14 12.04
CA SER A 105 -16.24 -0.86 12.22
C SER A 105 -17.26 -0.93 11.07
N GLU A 106 -17.52 0.18 10.38
CA GLU A 106 -18.52 0.27 9.31
C GLU A 106 -17.92 0.27 7.90
N GLY A 107 -16.62 -0.01 7.75
CA GLY A 107 -15.96 -0.08 6.44
C GLY A 107 -14.70 0.74 6.32
N ILE A 108 -14.37 1.14 5.09
CA ILE A 108 -13.19 1.97 4.82
C ILE A 108 -13.42 3.40 5.33
N GLU A 109 -12.49 3.90 6.13
CA GLU A 109 -12.47 5.27 6.65
C GLU A 109 -11.62 6.18 5.74
N ALA A 110 -10.48 5.67 5.27
CA ALA A 110 -9.63 6.39 4.34
C ALA A 110 -8.75 5.42 3.54
N ILE A 111 -8.41 5.85 2.33
CA ILE A 111 -7.36 5.23 1.52
C ILE A 111 -6.30 6.29 1.27
N THR A 112 -5.05 5.98 1.54
CA THR A 112 -3.92 6.83 1.10
C THR A 112 -3.14 6.05 0.07
N LEU A 113 -3.14 6.55 -1.16
CA LEU A 113 -2.33 6.01 -2.24
C LEU A 113 -1.00 6.77 -2.27
N ILE A 114 0.08 6.02 -2.51
CA ILE A 114 1.43 6.56 -2.48
C ILE A 114 2.14 6.11 -3.76
N TRP A 115 2.54 7.09 -4.56
CA TRP A 115 3.42 6.88 -5.70
C TRP A 115 4.83 7.19 -5.28
N GLU A 116 5.75 6.28 -5.57
CA GLU A 116 7.15 6.46 -5.23
C GLU A 116 8.03 6.15 -6.44
N TRP A 117 9.04 6.96 -6.65
CA TRP A 117 10.04 6.79 -7.70
C TRP A 117 11.42 7.13 -7.17
N ARG A 118 12.45 6.57 -7.81
CA ARG A 118 13.85 6.78 -7.43
C ARG A 118 14.23 8.25 -7.61
N THR A 119 14.66 8.91 -6.54
CA THR A 119 15.16 10.30 -6.62
C THR A 119 16.41 10.40 -7.50
N SER A 120 17.21 9.34 -7.58
CA SER A 120 18.39 9.27 -8.45
C SER A 120 18.08 9.11 -9.94
N ARG A 121 16.80 8.95 -10.32
CA ARG A 121 16.34 8.76 -11.70
C ARG A 121 15.26 9.78 -12.07
N PRO A 122 15.62 11.07 -12.18
CA PRO A 122 14.68 12.12 -12.57
C PRO A 122 14.11 11.90 -13.98
N ASP A 123 14.82 11.15 -14.83
CA ASP A 123 14.35 10.69 -16.14
C ASP A 123 13.14 9.74 -16.06
N LEU A 124 12.89 9.15 -14.89
CA LEU A 124 11.78 8.23 -14.62
C LEU A 124 10.74 8.84 -13.67
N GLU A 125 10.78 10.15 -13.45
CA GLU A 125 9.73 10.83 -12.69
C GLU A 125 8.38 10.63 -13.39
N PRO A 126 7.39 10.05 -12.71
CA PRO A 126 6.09 9.83 -13.31
C PRO A 126 5.40 11.17 -13.56
N ILE A 127 4.66 11.25 -14.67
CA ILE A 127 3.70 12.34 -14.85
C ILE A 127 2.61 12.13 -13.81
N LEU A 128 2.66 12.93 -12.74
CA LEU A 128 1.69 12.87 -11.67
C LEU A 128 0.36 13.44 -12.18
N PRO A 129 -0.77 12.72 -12.03
CA PRO A 129 -2.06 13.25 -12.40
C PRO A 129 -2.39 14.46 -11.51
N ASN A 130 -3.00 15.51 -12.08
CA ASN A 130 -3.38 16.72 -11.32
C ASN A 130 -4.37 16.41 -10.19
N GLN A 131 -5.24 15.44 -10.41
CA GLN A 131 -6.12 14.84 -9.43
C GLN A 131 -6.15 13.34 -9.69
N ILE A 132 -6.21 12.52 -8.66
CA ILE A 132 -6.46 11.09 -8.84
C ILE A 132 -7.96 10.88 -8.62
N GLN A 133 -8.64 10.28 -9.59
CA GLN A 133 -10.07 10.03 -9.47
C GLN A 133 -10.34 8.55 -9.21
N LEU A 134 -11.32 8.28 -8.34
CA LEU A 134 -11.98 6.99 -8.28
C LEU A 134 -12.85 6.85 -9.54
N ILE A 135 -12.42 6.00 -10.47
CA ILE A 135 -13.12 5.74 -11.73
C ILE A 135 -14.28 4.77 -11.51
N ARG A 136 -14.09 3.82 -10.60
CA ARG A 136 -15.00 2.69 -10.46
C ARG A 136 -15.01 2.13 -9.06
N LEU A 137 -16.21 1.80 -8.59
CA LEU A 137 -16.45 0.95 -7.44
C LEU A 137 -17.12 -0.33 -7.95
N GLU A 138 -16.38 -1.44 -7.95
CA GLU A 138 -16.87 -2.73 -8.44
C GLU A 138 -17.09 -3.73 -7.31
N GLY A 139 -18.17 -4.51 -7.46
CA GLY A 139 -18.45 -5.69 -6.67
C GLY A 139 -18.93 -5.37 -5.26
N MET A 140 -20.00 -6.05 -4.84
CA MET A 140 -20.35 -6.26 -3.43
C MET A 140 -20.36 -7.78 -3.22
N LEU A 141 -19.23 -8.42 -3.47
CA LEU A 141 -19.07 -9.86 -3.22
C LEU A 141 -18.46 -10.03 -1.84
N ALA A 142 -19.14 -10.79 -0.98
CA ALA A 142 -18.69 -11.11 0.37
C ALA A 142 -18.35 -9.92 1.30
N GLY A 143 -18.83 -8.70 0.99
CA GLY A 143 -18.56 -7.48 1.78
C GLY A 143 -17.32 -6.70 1.34
N GLN A 144 -16.74 -7.02 0.19
CA GLN A 144 -15.63 -6.29 -0.42
C GLN A 144 -16.08 -5.40 -1.55
N ALA A 145 -15.33 -4.32 -1.78
CA ALA A 145 -15.42 -3.49 -2.97
C ALA A 145 -14.02 -3.24 -3.55
N THR A 146 -13.92 -3.16 -4.87
CA THR A 146 -12.70 -2.76 -5.56
C THR A 146 -12.81 -1.31 -6.02
N TRP A 147 -11.90 -0.48 -5.53
CA TRP A 147 -11.74 0.92 -5.88
C TRP A 147 -10.69 1.04 -6.96
N SER A 148 -11.12 1.42 -8.17
CA SER A 148 -10.25 1.58 -9.33
C SER A 148 -9.89 3.04 -9.52
N PHE A 149 -8.61 3.35 -9.49
CA PHE A 149 -8.10 4.71 -9.67
C PHE A 149 -7.48 4.88 -11.06
N GLU A 150 -7.40 6.13 -11.51
CA GLU A 150 -6.57 6.50 -12.65
C GLU A 150 -5.13 5.98 -12.47
N ASN A 151 -4.48 5.67 -13.60
CA ASN A 151 -3.16 5.02 -13.66
C ASN A 151 -3.13 3.55 -13.20
N GLN A 152 -4.23 2.82 -13.48
CA GLN A 152 -4.26 1.36 -13.42
C GLN A 152 -3.94 0.78 -12.03
N LEU A 153 -4.24 1.56 -10.98
CA LEU A 153 -4.10 1.14 -9.58
C LEU A 153 -5.47 0.79 -9.01
N ASN A 154 -5.57 -0.37 -8.37
CA ASN A 154 -6.82 -0.87 -7.82
C ASN A 154 -6.62 -1.29 -6.36
N CYS A 155 -7.51 -0.86 -5.47
CA CYS A 155 -7.53 -1.29 -4.09
C CYS A 155 -8.79 -2.11 -3.81
N THR A 156 -8.65 -3.35 -3.36
CA THR A 156 -9.77 -4.11 -2.79
C THR A 156 -9.84 -3.82 -1.30
N VAL A 157 -11.00 -3.36 -0.84
CA VAL A 157 -11.25 -2.96 0.54
C VAL A 157 -12.46 -3.69 1.11
N MET A 158 -12.48 -3.87 2.43
CA MET A 158 -13.68 -4.31 3.15
C MET A 158 -14.65 -3.14 3.32
N GLN A 159 -15.88 -3.27 2.81
CA GLN A 159 -16.96 -2.30 3.02
C GLN A 159 -17.68 -2.52 4.35
N LYS A 160 -17.77 -3.77 4.79
CA LYS A 160 -18.25 -4.07 6.14
C LYS A 160 -17.58 -5.36 6.60
N ARG A 161 -16.92 -5.30 7.75
CA ARG A 161 -16.44 -6.52 8.37
C ARG A 161 -17.63 -7.35 8.83
N ASN A 162 -17.57 -8.65 8.54
CA ASN A 162 -18.42 -9.63 9.18
C ASN A 162 -17.53 -10.73 9.79
N SER A 163 -18.01 -11.37 10.85
CA SER A 163 -17.31 -12.46 11.54
C SER A 163 -17.54 -13.83 10.89
N ARG A 164 -18.17 -13.87 9.72
CA ARG A 164 -18.56 -15.11 9.02
C ARG A 164 -17.73 -15.37 7.77
N ASN A 165 -16.98 -14.37 7.31
CA ASN A 165 -16.14 -14.44 6.13
C ASN A 165 -14.71 -14.06 6.49
N LYS A 166 -13.76 -14.61 5.73
CA LYS A 166 -12.40 -14.08 5.67
C LYS A 166 -12.42 -12.60 5.26
N ASN A 167 -11.48 -11.84 5.78
CA ASN A 167 -11.31 -10.43 5.47
C ASN A 167 -10.05 -10.28 4.62
N SER A 168 -10.19 -9.89 3.36
CA SER A 168 -9.04 -9.63 2.51
C SER A 168 -9.03 -8.19 2.02
N VAL A 169 -7.83 -7.63 1.95
CA VAL A 169 -7.57 -6.37 1.25
C VAL A 169 -6.46 -6.60 0.24
N ALA A 170 -6.50 -5.87 -0.88
CA ALA A 170 -5.53 -6.06 -1.94
C ALA A 170 -5.12 -4.74 -2.59
N LEU A 171 -3.90 -4.72 -3.10
CA LEU A 171 -3.41 -3.69 -4.00
C LEU A 171 -3.04 -4.38 -5.30
N SER A 172 -3.55 -3.86 -6.41
CA SER A 172 -3.23 -4.33 -7.74
C SER A 172 -2.73 -3.17 -8.59
N TRP A 173 -1.66 -3.39 -9.32
CA TRP A 173 -1.08 -2.41 -10.23
C TRP A 173 -0.88 -3.07 -11.58
N GLU A 174 -1.53 -2.52 -12.58
CA GLU A 174 -1.39 -2.91 -13.98
C GLU A 174 -0.59 -1.78 -14.66
N ARG A 175 0.42 -2.11 -15.47
CA ARG A 175 1.05 -1.13 -16.37
C ARG A 175 0.66 -1.39 -17.82
N SER A 176 0.45 -2.66 -18.13
CA SER A 176 -0.05 -3.18 -19.38
C SER A 176 -0.80 -4.48 -19.11
N ALA A 177 -1.49 -5.01 -20.13
CA ALA A 177 -2.21 -6.28 -20.01
C ALA A 177 -1.30 -7.46 -19.60
N GLN A 178 0.01 -7.38 -19.85
CA GLN A 178 0.99 -8.37 -19.44
C GLN A 178 1.70 -8.02 -18.12
N ASP A 179 1.93 -6.74 -17.82
CA ASP A 179 2.57 -6.34 -16.55
C ASP A 179 1.52 -6.00 -15.49
N LYS A 180 1.02 -7.05 -14.83
CA LYS A 180 0.13 -6.96 -13.68
C LYS A 180 0.78 -7.52 -12.43
N LYS A 181 0.71 -6.75 -11.35
CA LYS A 181 1.21 -7.12 -10.02
C LYS A 181 0.07 -6.99 -9.01
N GLN A 182 0.03 -7.90 -8.05
CA GLN A 182 -0.95 -7.86 -6.97
C GLN A 182 -0.35 -8.38 -5.67
N ILE A 183 -0.76 -7.77 -4.56
CA ILE A 183 -0.51 -8.26 -3.22
C ILE A 183 -1.83 -8.26 -2.46
N ILE A 184 -2.09 -9.36 -1.74
CA ILE A 184 -3.30 -9.58 -0.97
C ILE A 184 -2.90 -9.87 0.48
N ARG A 185 -3.53 -9.18 1.42
CA ARG A 185 -3.44 -9.48 2.84
C ARG A 185 -4.78 -10.02 3.29
N THR A 186 -4.78 -11.19 3.94
CA THR A 186 -5.99 -11.89 4.32
C THR A 186 -5.96 -12.26 5.79
N HIS A 187 -7.08 -12.06 6.46
CA HIS A 187 -7.34 -12.54 7.81
C HIS A 187 -8.47 -13.57 7.77
N SER A 188 -8.40 -14.57 8.66
CA SER A 188 -9.46 -15.54 8.89
C SER A 188 -10.72 -14.88 9.46
N GLU A 189 -11.78 -15.68 9.58
CA GLU A 189 -13.08 -15.25 10.12
C GLU A 189 -12.98 -14.74 11.56
N ASP A 190 -12.08 -15.33 12.37
CA ASP A 190 -11.74 -14.89 13.72
C ASP A 190 -10.84 -13.65 13.76
N GLY A 191 -10.35 -13.19 12.61
CA GLY A 191 -9.49 -12.03 12.46
C GLY A 191 -8.00 -12.31 12.56
N GLY A 192 -7.56 -13.56 12.72
CA GLY A 192 -6.14 -13.92 12.68
C GLY A 192 -5.54 -13.76 11.29
N LEU A 193 -4.30 -13.27 11.20
CA LEU A 193 -3.60 -13.09 9.93
C LEU A 193 -3.31 -14.45 9.30
N ILE A 194 -3.76 -14.62 8.06
CA ILE A 194 -3.37 -15.73 7.18
C ILE A 194 -2.16 -15.27 6.36
N SER A 195 -1.26 -16.20 6.01
CA SER A 195 -0.16 -15.93 5.08
C SER A 195 -0.67 -15.22 3.82
N ALA A 196 -0.06 -14.10 3.42
CA ALA A 196 -0.40 -13.40 2.17
C ALA A 196 -0.37 -14.38 0.99
N GLU A 197 -1.51 -14.56 0.32
CA GLU A 197 -1.58 -15.38 -0.88
C GLU A 197 -1.06 -14.58 -2.09
N LYS A 198 -0.13 -15.21 -2.81
CA LYS A 198 0.53 -14.77 -4.04
C LYS A 198 -0.46 -14.84 -5.21
N THR A 199 -0.46 -13.90 -6.16
CA THR A 199 -0.94 -14.20 -7.53
C THR A 199 -0.16 -13.42 -8.60
N MET A 200 -0.02 -14.07 -9.75
CA MET A 200 1.09 -14.07 -10.70
C MET A 200 1.32 -12.80 -11.53
N SER A 201 2.59 -12.55 -11.85
CA SER A 201 2.98 -11.85 -13.06
C SER A 201 2.78 -12.78 -14.26
N TYR A 202 1.95 -12.40 -15.23
CA TYR A 202 1.88 -13.09 -16.51
C TYR A 202 2.95 -12.50 -17.42
N LYS A 203 4.11 -13.15 -17.53
CA LYS A 203 5.08 -12.80 -18.57
C LYS A 203 4.48 -13.04 -19.95
#